data_AF-A0A2W5VDP5-F1
#
_entry.id   AF-A0A2W5VDP5-F1
#
_cell.length_a   1.000
_cell.length_b   1.000
_cell.length_c   1.000
_cell.angle_alpha   90.00
_cell.angle_beta   90.00
_cell.angle_gamma   90.00
#
_symmetry.space_group_name_H-M   'P 1'
#
loop_
_entity.id
_entity.type
_entity.pdbx_description
1 polymer ?
#
loop_
_entity_poly.entity_id
_entity_poly.type
_entity_poly.pdbx_seq_one_letter_code
_entity_poly.pdbx_strand_id
1 'polypeptide(L)'
;MNIMPLLTEAERYLGENDFDRAAAMFEHAQKQSGGRSPLPLVGIARVALAMKKIDEANQILEGVLMKFPRCAPALSLRGVVEEAKGRFEAAGELHNRALALDPTLAMAHVNLGRIAAQQQKWAHAAASYQLALQHGAATPDVGAQFGTALFHSGRVTEAVRVLAHVVEAYPKHFDAVVTLADVLVETGQLELAGQLLDNAAPRFPKEPLLPSKRAAVALRLKDLEVARTEAWRVTTLAPLDEEAWLFAAVVDTMQLRFDTAEKALKQVLKLSPNNWRAHYHLGGLSDAVKDKKEAKRCYRAAIVANPMAWEPLNNLAIMLLEEGSADALKEARTLLDRAVRLGTSPDAIVVRYNLALACYRLGDKEGTRRAATELMKLAPVDHPMASEARRVMKLAA
;
A
#
# COMPACT_ATOMS: atom_id res chain seq x y z
N MET A 1 -2.41 -51.78 7.14
CA MET A 1 -2.07 -51.33 5.78
C MET A 1 -1.38 -50.00 5.87
N ASN A 2 -0.33 -49.78 5.07
CA ASN A 2 0.41 -48.53 5.03
C ASN A 2 -0.39 -47.48 4.24
N ILE A 3 -0.87 -46.44 4.91
CA ILE A 3 -1.64 -45.34 4.29
C ILE A 3 -0.77 -44.18 3.79
N MET A 4 0.54 -44.21 4.07
CA MET A 4 1.46 -43.10 3.74
C MET A 4 1.48 -42.74 2.25
N PRO A 5 1.50 -43.69 1.30
CA PRO A 5 1.47 -43.35 -0.12
C PRO A 5 0.23 -42.54 -0.51
N LEU A 6 -0.95 -42.90 0.02
CA LEU A 6 -2.20 -42.18 -0.23
C LEU A 6 -2.18 -40.78 0.37
N LEU A 7 -1.62 -40.62 1.57
CA LEU A 7 -1.47 -39.30 2.20
C LEU A 7 -0.53 -38.42 1.37
N THR A 8 0.64 -38.93 0.97
CA THR A 8 1.58 -38.19 0.14
C THR A 8 0.97 -37.74 -1.19
N GLU A 9 0.21 -38.62 -1.83
CA GLU A 9 -0.49 -38.30 -3.08
C GLU A 9 -1.62 -37.27 -2.87
N ALA A 10 -2.37 -37.38 -1.77
CA ALA A 10 -3.38 -36.40 -1.39
C ALA A 10 -2.76 -35.00 -1.14
N GLU A 11 -1.63 -34.93 -0.44
CA GLU A 11 -0.90 -33.68 -0.21
C GLU A 11 -0.41 -33.06 -1.52
N ARG A 12 0.06 -33.88 -2.47
CA ARG A 12 0.45 -33.41 -3.80
C ARG A 12 -0.72 -32.76 -4.54
N TYR A 13 -1.87 -33.45 -4.61
CA TYR A 13 -3.07 -32.88 -5.24
C TYR A 13 -3.56 -31.62 -4.54
N LEU A 14 -3.48 -31.58 -3.21
CA LEU A 14 -3.83 -30.38 -2.44
C LEU A 14 -2.91 -29.20 -2.79
N GLY A 15 -1.60 -29.44 -2.96
CA GLY A 15 -0.64 -28.43 -3.42
C GLY A 15 -0.87 -27.96 -4.86
N GLU A 16 -1.46 -28.81 -5.71
CA GLU A 16 -1.89 -28.48 -7.08
C GLU A 16 -3.25 -27.77 -7.13
N ASN A 17 -3.90 -27.55 -5.96
CA ASN A 17 -5.29 -27.09 -5.82
C ASN A 17 -6.33 -28.00 -6.49
N ASP A 18 -6.00 -29.27 -6.74
CA ASP A 18 -6.93 -30.31 -7.20
C ASP A 18 -7.66 -30.91 -5.99
N PHE A 19 -8.59 -30.11 -5.44
CA PHE A 19 -9.25 -30.42 -4.18
C PHE A 19 -10.11 -31.69 -4.24
N ASP A 20 -10.70 -32.00 -5.39
CA ASP A 20 -11.52 -33.19 -5.58
C ASP A 20 -10.68 -34.46 -5.52
N ARG A 21 -9.53 -34.48 -6.21
CA ARG A 21 -8.62 -35.64 -6.13
C ARG A 21 -7.94 -35.74 -4.77
N ALA A 22 -7.59 -34.61 -4.15
CA ALA A 22 -7.06 -34.59 -2.78
C ALA A 22 -8.05 -35.22 -1.79
N ALA A 23 -9.32 -34.79 -1.84
CA ALA A 23 -10.39 -35.35 -1.00
C ALA A 23 -10.55 -36.86 -1.23
N ALA A 24 -10.63 -37.30 -2.49
CA ALA A 24 -10.77 -38.72 -2.82
C ALA A 24 -9.62 -39.58 -2.27
N MET A 25 -8.38 -39.09 -2.34
CA MET A 25 -7.22 -39.79 -1.78
C MET A 25 -7.26 -39.85 -0.25
N PHE A 26 -7.65 -38.77 0.42
CA PHE A 26 -7.83 -38.78 1.87
C PHE A 26 -8.98 -39.71 2.31
N GLU A 27 -10.11 -39.74 1.60
CA GLU A 27 -11.20 -40.67 1.88
C GLU A 27 -10.77 -42.13 1.68
N HIS A 28 -9.98 -42.41 0.65
CA HIS A 28 -9.41 -43.74 0.45
C HIS A 28 -8.48 -44.12 1.60
N ALA A 29 -7.59 -43.21 2.03
CA ALA A 29 -6.72 -43.42 3.18
C ALA A 29 -7.53 -43.63 4.47
N GLN A 30 -8.65 -42.91 4.64
CA GLN A 30 -9.55 -43.08 5.78
C GLN A 30 -10.15 -44.48 5.83
N LYS A 31 -10.71 -44.96 4.70
CA LYS A 31 -11.27 -46.31 4.56
C LYS A 31 -10.20 -47.38 4.85
N GLN A 32 -9.02 -47.23 4.26
CA GLN A 32 -7.91 -48.18 4.44
C GLN A 32 -7.35 -48.20 5.87
N SER A 33 -7.38 -47.06 6.57
CA SER A 33 -6.96 -46.97 7.98
C SER A 33 -7.97 -47.55 8.97
N GLY A 34 -9.22 -47.83 8.53
CA GLY A 34 -10.30 -48.27 9.40
C GLY A 34 -10.62 -47.29 10.53
N GLY A 35 -10.37 -45.99 10.32
CA GLY A 35 -10.56 -44.94 11.32
C GLY A 35 -9.62 -45.01 12.53
N ARG A 36 -8.49 -45.72 12.42
CA ARG A 36 -7.44 -45.80 13.46
C ARG A 36 -6.46 -44.63 13.43
N SER A 37 -6.37 -43.92 12.31
CA SER A 37 -5.53 -42.72 12.15
C SER A 37 -6.40 -41.46 12.03
N PRO A 38 -6.06 -40.36 12.73
CA PRO A 38 -6.74 -39.08 12.54
C PRO A 38 -6.32 -38.37 11.24
N LEU A 39 -5.15 -38.71 10.68
CA LEU A 39 -4.52 -37.92 9.61
C LEU A 39 -5.37 -37.80 8.33
N PRO A 40 -6.06 -38.84 7.83
CA PRO A 40 -6.93 -38.69 6.67
C PRO A 40 -8.06 -37.67 6.89
N LEU A 41 -8.68 -37.69 8.06
CA LEU A 41 -9.75 -36.73 8.42
C LEU A 41 -9.21 -35.31 8.59
N VAL A 42 -7.99 -35.15 9.14
CA VAL A 42 -7.31 -33.85 9.19
C VAL A 42 -7.04 -33.34 7.77
N GLY A 43 -6.64 -34.21 6.84
CA GLY A 43 -6.50 -33.89 5.42
C GLY A 43 -7.80 -33.42 4.78
N ILE A 44 -8.91 -34.13 5.01
CA ILE A 44 -10.25 -33.73 4.51
C ILE A 44 -10.65 -32.36 5.08
N ALA A 45 -10.43 -32.12 6.38
CA ALA A 45 -10.70 -30.81 6.98
C ALA A 45 -9.84 -29.69 6.36
N ARG A 46 -8.59 -29.97 5.96
CA ARG A 46 -7.74 -29.02 5.23
C ARG A 46 -8.30 -28.70 3.85
N VAL A 47 -8.79 -29.71 3.13
CA VAL A 47 -9.47 -29.52 1.83
C VAL A 47 -10.72 -28.64 2.02
N ALA A 48 -11.54 -28.91 3.03
CA ALA A 48 -12.72 -28.12 3.34
C ALA A 48 -12.38 -26.65 3.64
N LEU A 49 -11.32 -26.39 4.42
CA LEU A 49 -10.80 -25.04 4.65
C LEU A 49 -10.32 -24.35 3.37
N ALA A 50 -9.58 -25.06 2.51
CA ALA A 50 -9.14 -24.52 1.22
C ALA A 50 -10.33 -24.16 0.30
N MET A 51 -11.42 -24.93 0.39
CA MET A 51 -12.70 -24.64 -0.27
C MET A 51 -13.56 -23.59 0.47
N LYS A 52 -13.05 -22.96 1.53
CA LYS A 52 -13.78 -21.98 2.39
C LYS A 52 -15.02 -22.55 3.10
N LYS A 53 -15.13 -23.88 3.24
CA LYS A 53 -16.20 -24.56 3.97
C LYS A 53 -15.84 -24.66 5.46
N ILE A 54 -15.85 -23.52 6.14
CA ILE A 54 -15.32 -23.38 7.52
C ILE A 54 -16.10 -24.24 8.53
N ASP A 55 -17.43 -24.29 8.41
CA ASP A 55 -18.27 -25.06 9.35
C ASP A 55 -18.11 -26.58 9.18
N GLU A 56 -17.99 -27.04 7.93
CA GLU A 56 -17.70 -28.45 7.62
C GLU A 56 -16.34 -28.86 8.21
N ALA A 57 -15.31 -28.05 7.99
CA ALA A 57 -13.99 -28.29 8.56
C ALA A 57 -14.02 -28.34 10.09
N ASN A 58 -14.77 -27.42 10.73
CA ASN A 58 -14.93 -27.40 12.18
C ASN A 58 -15.58 -28.69 12.69
N GLN A 59 -16.67 -29.14 12.05
CA GLN A 59 -17.38 -30.35 12.45
C GLN A 59 -16.49 -31.60 12.32
N ILE A 60 -15.72 -31.71 11.23
CA ILE A 60 -14.76 -32.80 11.04
C ILE A 60 -13.72 -32.78 12.18
N LEU A 61 -13.16 -31.60 12.48
CA LEU A 61 -12.12 -31.46 13.49
C LEU A 61 -12.61 -31.72 14.91
N GLU A 62 -13.85 -31.34 15.24
CA GLU A 62 -14.49 -31.69 16.51
C GLU A 62 -14.62 -33.22 16.65
N GLY A 63 -15.07 -33.89 15.58
CA GLY A 63 -15.13 -35.36 15.54
C GLY A 63 -13.75 -36.02 15.70
N VAL A 64 -12.72 -35.49 15.03
CA VAL A 64 -11.33 -35.96 15.18
C VAL A 64 -10.86 -35.78 16.62
N LEU A 65 -11.06 -34.62 17.23
CA LEU A 65 -10.57 -34.31 18.57
C LEU A 65 -11.35 -35.03 19.67
N MET A 66 -12.62 -35.39 19.44
CA MET A 66 -13.38 -36.25 20.35
C MET A 66 -12.77 -37.66 20.43
N LYS A 67 -12.34 -38.22 19.29
CA LYS A 67 -11.75 -39.56 19.22
C LYS A 67 -10.23 -39.57 19.48
N PHE A 68 -9.54 -38.50 19.12
CA PHE A 68 -8.09 -38.33 19.18
C PHE A 68 -7.72 -36.98 19.83
N PRO A 69 -7.95 -36.81 21.15
CA PRO A 69 -7.78 -35.51 21.82
C PRO A 69 -6.35 -34.97 21.84
N ARG A 70 -5.36 -35.82 21.55
CA ARG A 70 -3.93 -35.47 21.48
C ARG A 70 -3.40 -35.36 20.03
N CYS A 71 -4.28 -35.13 19.05
CA CYS A 71 -3.86 -34.92 17.67
C CYS A 71 -3.40 -33.47 17.45
N ALA A 72 -2.09 -33.22 17.52
CA ALA A 72 -1.51 -31.88 17.34
C ALA A 72 -1.88 -31.22 15.98
N PRO A 73 -1.83 -31.93 14.83
CA PRO A 73 -2.27 -31.36 13.55
C PRO A 73 -3.75 -30.93 13.56
N ALA A 74 -4.64 -31.69 14.20
CA ALA A 74 -6.05 -31.35 14.30
C ALA A 74 -6.28 -30.12 15.19
N LEU A 75 -5.55 -30.00 16.31
CA LEU A 75 -5.61 -28.81 17.16
C LEU A 75 -5.13 -27.56 16.41
N SER A 76 -4.00 -27.67 15.71
CA SER A 76 -3.48 -26.57 14.90
C SER A 76 -4.47 -26.18 13.80
N LEU A 77 -5.08 -27.14 13.11
CA LEU A 77 -6.05 -26.84 12.06
C LEU A 77 -7.35 -26.23 12.61
N ARG A 78 -7.77 -26.62 13.82
CA ARG A 78 -8.90 -25.96 14.49
C ARG A 78 -8.54 -24.52 14.89
N GLY A 79 -7.28 -24.25 15.20
CA GLY A 79 -6.78 -22.87 15.36
C GLY A 79 -7.02 -22.03 14.12
N VAL A 80 -6.74 -22.58 12.93
CA VAL A 80 -7.03 -21.91 11.64
C VAL A 80 -8.54 -21.66 11.46
N VAL A 81 -9.40 -22.57 11.90
CA VAL A 81 -10.87 -22.38 11.88
C VAL A 81 -11.29 -21.22 12.79
N GLU A 82 -10.78 -21.16 14.03
CA GLU A 82 -11.11 -20.05 14.95
C GLU A 82 -10.61 -18.71 14.42
N GLU A 83 -9.45 -18.70 13.77
CA GLU A 83 -8.93 -17.52 13.12
C GLU A 83 -9.81 -17.05 11.96
N ALA A 84 -10.28 -17.97 11.11
CA ALA A 84 -11.23 -17.64 10.04
C ALA A 84 -12.55 -17.04 10.58
N LYS A 85 -12.87 -17.30 11.85
CA LYS A 85 -14.01 -16.71 12.59
C LYS A 85 -13.65 -15.42 13.34
N GLY A 86 -12.44 -14.89 13.18
CA GLY A 86 -11.95 -13.68 13.84
C GLY A 86 -11.54 -13.87 15.31
N ARG A 87 -11.44 -15.10 15.81
CA ARG A 87 -11.13 -15.42 17.21
C ARG A 87 -9.64 -15.71 17.40
N PHE A 88 -8.83 -14.67 17.25
CA PHE A 88 -7.36 -14.77 17.25
C PHE A 88 -6.76 -15.30 18.56
N GLU A 89 -7.33 -14.95 19.72
CA GLU A 89 -6.86 -15.46 21.01
C GLU A 89 -7.09 -16.97 21.13
N ALA A 90 -8.29 -17.44 20.82
CA ALA A 90 -8.63 -18.87 20.81
C ALA A 90 -7.78 -19.65 19.81
N ALA A 91 -7.51 -19.07 18.62
CA ALA A 91 -6.60 -19.66 17.64
C ALA A 91 -5.17 -19.82 18.21
N GLY A 92 -4.64 -18.78 18.86
CA GLY A 92 -3.33 -18.82 19.51
C GLY A 92 -3.23 -19.90 20.60
N GLU A 93 -4.25 -20.05 21.44
CA GLU A 93 -4.31 -21.12 22.45
C GLU A 93 -4.28 -22.52 21.82
N LEU A 94 -5.04 -22.72 20.73
CA LEU A 94 -5.07 -24.00 20.02
C LEU A 94 -3.72 -24.34 19.38
N HIS A 95 -3.02 -23.36 18.80
CA HIS A 95 -1.67 -23.57 18.27
C HIS A 95 -0.66 -23.85 19.38
N ASN A 96 -0.70 -23.13 20.51
CA ASN A 96 0.15 -23.39 21.67
C ASN A 96 -0.08 -24.79 22.24
N ARG A 97 -1.34 -25.24 22.33
CA ARG A 97 -1.68 -26.61 22.73
C ARG A 97 -1.17 -27.66 21.73
N ALA A 98 -1.24 -27.37 20.43
CA ALA A 98 -0.65 -28.24 19.41
C ALA A 98 0.87 -28.36 19.60
N LEU A 99 1.57 -27.24 19.83
CA LEU A 99 3.01 -27.21 20.08
C LEU A 99 3.43 -27.85 21.41
N ALA A 100 2.57 -27.82 22.43
CA ALA A 100 2.81 -28.57 23.67
C ALA A 100 2.79 -30.10 23.46
N LEU A 101 2.10 -30.58 22.42
CA LEU A 101 2.07 -32.00 22.05
C LEU A 101 3.16 -32.36 21.04
N ASP A 102 3.42 -31.46 20.10
CA ASP A 102 4.46 -31.59 19.08
C ASP A 102 5.15 -30.24 18.85
N PRO A 103 6.29 -29.98 19.53
CA PRO A 103 7.03 -28.74 19.37
C PRO A 103 7.59 -28.51 17.96
N THR A 104 7.67 -29.57 17.16
CA THR A 104 8.22 -29.54 15.80
C THR A 104 7.16 -29.31 14.72
N LEU A 105 5.90 -29.07 15.11
CA LEU A 105 4.81 -28.82 14.17
C LEU A 105 4.98 -27.45 13.48
N ALA A 106 5.72 -27.42 12.39
CA ALA A 106 6.13 -26.19 11.69
C ALA A 106 4.94 -25.28 11.33
N MET A 107 3.82 -25.83 10.88
CA MET A 107 2.63 -25.05 10.53
C MET A 107 1.98 -24.35 11.73
N ALA A 108 2.09 -24.90 12.95
CA ALA A 108 1.61 -24.20 14.14
C ALA A 108 2.47 -22.97 14.45
N HIS A 109 3.79 -23.06 14.25
CA HIS A 109 4.69 -21.91 14.33
C HIS A 109 4.40 -20.86 13.24
N VAL A 110 4.14 -21.27 12.00
CA VAL A 110 3.72 -20.33 10.92
C VAL A 110 2.47 -19.56 11.33
N ASN A 111 1.44 -20.27 11.83
CA ASN A 111 0.18 -19.64 12.21
C ASN A 111 0.33 -18.70 13.42
N LEU A 112 1.12 -19.07 14.43
CA LEU A 112 1.43 -18.17 15.54
C LEU A 112 2.19 -16.93 15.07
N GLY A 113 3.14 -17.10 14.13
CA GLY A 113 3.86 -15.98 13.53
C GLY A 113 2.92 -15.01 12.83
N ARG A 114 1.95 -15.54 12.08
CA ARG A 114 0.95 -14.76 11.36
C ARG A 114 -0.02 -14.02 12.27
N ILE A 115 -0.51 -14.69 13.32
CA ILE A 115 -1.35 -14.05 14.35
C ILE A 115 -0.57 -12.94 15.07
N ALA A 116 0.69 -13.19 15.43
CA ALA A 116 1.54 -12.18 16.07
C ALA A 116 1.79 -10.97 15.14
N ALA A 117 2.00 -11.20 13.84
CA ALA A 117 2.19 -10.14 12.84
C ALA A 117 0.93 -9.27 12.69
N GLN A 118 -0.27 -9.86 12.64
CA GLN A 118 -1.53 -9.11 12.61
C GLN A 118 -1.73 -8.24 13.86
N GLN A 119 -1.25 -8.72 15.01
CA GLN A 119 -1.25 -7.96 16.27
C GLN A 119 -0.08 -6.97 16.38
N GLN A 120 0.71 -6.79 15.31
CA GLN A 120 1.92 -5.95 15.26
C GLN A 120 2.99 -6.34 16.31
N LYS A 121 2.95 -7.57 16.82
CA LYS A 121 3.97 -8.14 17.72
C LYS A 121 5.12 -8.70 16.90
N TRP A 122 5.80 -7.84 16.16
CA TRP A 122 6.77 -8.22 15.11
C TRP A 122 7.92 -9.09 15.60
N ALA A 123 8.44 -8.85 16.81
CA ALA A 123 9.52 -9.67 17.38
C ALA A 123 9.07 -11.11 17.66
N HIS A 124 7.84 -11.30 18.15
CA HIS A 124 7.25 -12.63 18.37
C HIS A 124 6.98 -13.31 17.02
N ALA A 125 6.46 -12.57 16.04
CA ALA A 125 6.24 -13.08 14.70
C ALA A 125 7.54 -13.61 14.07
N ALA A 126 8.62 -12.83 14.17
CA ALA A 126 9.92 -13.23 13.65
C ALA A 126 10.45 -14.51 14.33
N ALA A 127 10.32 -14.63 15.65
CA ALA A 127 10.73 -15.83 16.39
C ALA A 127 9.92 -17.07 15.95
N SER A 128 8.61 -16.94 15.80
CA SER A 128 7.75 -18.03 15.34
C SER A 128 8.05 -18.46 13.91
N TYR A 129 8.24 -17.51 12.97
CA TYR A 129 8.62 -17.87 11.60
C TYR A 129 10.01 -18.51 11.52
N GLN A 130 10.96 -18.06 12.34
CA GLN A 130 12.27 -18.71 12.43
C GLN A 130 12.16 -20.17 12.88
N LEU A 131 11.36 -20.46 13.92
CA LEU A 131 11.09 -21.83 14.36
C LEU A 131 10.37 -22.65 13.28
N ALA A 132 9.40 -22.05 12.57
CA ALA A 132 8.72 -22.72 11.46
C ALA A 132 9.71 -23.17 10.37
N LEU A 133 10.62 -22.30 9.97
CA LEU A 133 11.67 -22.61 8.98
C LEU A 133 12.60 -23.73 9.48
N GLN A 134 13.03 -23.68 10.75
CA GLN A 134 13.86 -24.72 11.37
C GLN A 134 13.18 -26.09 11.41
N HIS A 135 11.85 -26.11 11.53
CA HIS A 135 11.06 -27.33 11.58
C HIS A 135 10.51 -27.80 10.22
N GLY A 136 10.96 -27.21 9.12
CA GLY A 136 10.70 -27.72 7.77
C GLY A 136 9.61 -26.99 6.99
N ALA A 137 9.06 -25.88 7.48
CA ALA A 137 8.21 -24.98 6.68
C ALA A 137 9.06 -24.06 5.78
N ALA A 138 10.03 -24.63 5.05
CA ALA A 138 10.95 -23.93 4.17
C ALA A 138 10.30 -23.56 2.82
N THR A 139 9.28 -22.69 2.87
CA THR A 139 8.63 -22.12 1.68
C THR A 139 9.04 -20.67 1.49
N PRO A 140 9.04 -20.14 0.25
CA PRO A 140 9.34 -18.74 0.02
C PRO A 140 8.33 -17.79 0.70
N ASP A 141 7.06 -18.20 0.85
CA ASP A 141 6.06 -17.43 1.59
C ASP A 141 6.46 -17.20 3.05
N VAL A 142 6.86 -18.27 3.75
CA VAL A 142 7.29 -18.17 5.16
C VAL A 142 8.59 -17.39 5.27
N GLY A 143 9.51 -17.56 4.32
CA GLY A 143 10.74 -16.75 4.24
C GLY A 143 10.46 -15.25 4.05
N ALA A 144 9.52 -14.90 3.17
CA ALA A 144 9.10 -13.52 2.94
C ALA A 144 8.43 -12.93 4.19
N GLN A 145 7.49 -13.66 4.81
CA GLN A 145 6.84 -13.26 6.06
C GLN A 145 7.82 -13.09 7.22
N PHE A 146 8.84 -13.95 7.30
CA PHE A 146 9.93 -13.81 8.26
C PHE A 146 10.72 -12.53 8.01
N GLY A 147 11.08 -12.25 6.75
CA GLY A 147 11.72 -11.01 6.33
C GLY A 147 10.93 -9.75 6.72
N THR A 148 9.62 -9.74 6.44
CA THR A 148 8.72 -8.65 6.85
C THR A 148 8.69 -8.46 8.37
N ALA A 149 8.59 -9.55 9.13
CA ALA A 149 8.58 -9.48 10.60
C ALA A 149 9.92 -8.98 11.16
N LEU A 150 11.05 -9.36 10.56
CA LEU A 150 12.37 -8.83 10.90
C LEU A 150 12.45 -7.33 10.64
N PHE A 151 11.95 -6.86 9.50
CA PHE A 151 11.97 -5.44 9.15
C PHE A 151 11.19 -4.60 10.17
N HIS A 152 9.93 -4.96 10.44
CA HIS A 152 9.10 -4.21 11.39
C HIS A 152 9.52 -4.36 12.85
N SER A 153 10.32 -5.37 13.19
CA SER A 153 10.95 -5.48 14.52
C SER A 153 12.27 -4.71 14.63
N GLY A 154 12.66 -3.95 13.61
CA GLY A 154 13.89 -3.15 13.59
C GLY A 154 15.16 -3.94 13.24
N ARG A 155 15.05 -5.25 12.96
CA ARG A 155 16.17 -6.12 12.56
C ARG A 155 16.43 -6.02 11.06
N VAL A 156 16.65 -4.79 10.60
CA VAL A 156 16.67 -4.41 9.18
C VAL A 156 17.71 -5.19 8.36
N THR A 157 18.95 -5.29 8.84
CA THR A 157 20.03 -5.99 8.13
C THR A 157 19.70 -7.47 7.92
N GLU A 158 19.08 -8.11 8.90
CA GLU A 158 18.66 -9.50 8.80
C GLU A 158 17.49 -9.67 7.84
N ALA A 159 16.53 -8.73 7.86
CA ALA A 159 15.40 -8.72 6.93
C ALA A 159 15.86 -8.70 5.47
N VAL A 160 16.78 -7.80 5.13
CA VAL A 160 17.36 -7.69 3.78
C VAL A 160 18.04 -9.00 3.38
N ARG A 161 18.86 -9.58 4.27
CA ARG A 161 19.56 -10.84 3.98
C ARG A 161 18.60 -12.01 3.74
N VAL A 162 17.58 -12.15 4.58
CA VAL A 162 16.57 -13.22 4.45
C VAL A 162 15.78 -13.05 3.15
N LEU A 163 15.28 -11.84 2.89
CA LEU A 163 14.50 -11.54 1.69
C LEU A 163 15.32 -11.71 0.41
N ALA A 164 16.58 -11.26 0.39
CA ALA A 164 17.48 -11.45 -0.74
C ALA A 164 17.71 -12.94 -1.04
N HIS A 165 17.90 -13.76 0.00
CA HIS A 165 18.03 -15.22 -0.18
C HIS A 165 16.76 -15.85 -0.76
N VAL A 166 15.57 -15.42 -0.30
CA VAL A 166 14.29 -15.90 -0.86
C VAL A 166 14.15 -15.50 -2.33
N VAL A 167 14.48 -14.25 -2.69
CA VAL A 167 14.42 -13.78 -4.08
C VAL A 167 15.42 -14.51 -4.98
N GLU A 168 16.63 -14.78 -4.49
CA GLU A 168 17.65 -15.52 -5.24
C GLU A 168 17.21 -16.97 -5.52
N ALA A 169 16.71 -17.66 -4.49
CA ALA A 169 16.26 -19.05 -4.61
C ALA A 169 14.94 -19.18 -5.40
N TYR A 170 14.04 -18.20 -5.28
CA TYR A 170 12.72 -18.21 -5.89
C TYR A 170 12.48 -16.91 -6.67
N PRO A 171 13.15 -16.71 -7.81
CA PRO A 171 13.12 -15.42 -8.52
C PRO A 171 11.78 -15.08 -9.16
N LYS A 172 10.81 -16.02 -9.16
CA LYS A 172 9.41 -15.80 -9.59
C LYS A 172 8.46 -15.57 -8.40
N HIS A 173 8.97 -15.49 -7.17
CA HIS A 173 8.15 -15.22 -5.99
C HIS A 173 7.90 -13.71 -5.85
N PHE A 174 6.78 -13.28 -6.41
CA PHE A 174 6.42 -11.87 -6.55
C PHE A 174 6.46 -11.09 -5.23
N ASP A 175 5.80 -11.62 -4.20
CA ASP A 175 5.70 -10.95 -2.89
C ASP A 175 7.06 -10.74 -2.23
N ALA A 176 8.01 -11.66 -2.45
CA ALA A 176 9.36 -11.52 -1.90
C ALA A 176 10.15 -10.42 -2.59
N VAL A 177 10.02 -10.32 -3.92
CA VAL A 177 10.63 -9.23 -4.72
C VAL A 177 10.08 -7.88 -4.29
N VAL A 178 8.75 -7.76 -4.21
CA VAL A 178 8.08 -6.53 -3.79
C VAL A 178 8.48 -6.14 -2.37
N THR A 179 8.45 -7.09 -1.44
CA THR A 179 8.81 -6.84 -0.04
C THR A 179 10.27 -6.41 0.08
N LEU A 180 11.20 -7.07 -0.62
CA LEU A 180 12.60 -6.66 -0.61
C LEU A 180 12.80 -5.26 -1.19
N ALA A 181 12.13 -4.94 -2.30
CA ALA A 181 12.18 -3.61 -2.90
C ALA A 181 11.70 -2.54 -1.91
N ASP A 182 10.58 -2.78 -1.22
CA ASP A 182 10.04 -1.84 -0.23
C ASP A 182 10.99 -1.66 0.96
N VAL A 183 11.57 -2.74 1.48
CA VAL A 183 12.57 -2.67 2.56
C VAL A 183 13.81 -1.87 2.12
N LEU A 184 14.30 -2.07 0.89
CA LEU A 184 15.43 -1.30 0.36
C LEU A 184 15.09 0.20 0.23
N VAL A 185 13.87 0.52 -0.21
CA VAL A 185 13.36 1.89 -0.34
C VAL A 185 13.23 2.61 0.99
N GLU A 186 12.67 1.94 2.01
CA GLU A 186 12.53 2.48 3.36
C GLU A 186 13.88 2.67 4.06
N THR A 187 14.86 1.84 3.72
CA THR A 187 16.22 1.91 4.28
C THR A 187 17.16 2.83 3.49
N GLY A 188 16.64 3.51 2.47
CA GLY A 188 17.40 4.47 1.65
C GLY A 188 18.33 3.85 0.62
N GLN A 189 18.32 2.52 0.45
CA GLN A 189 19.12 1.79 -0.53
C GLN A 189 18.46 1.81 -1.92
N LEU A 190 18.25 3.02 -2.45
CA LEU A 190 17.44 3.26 -3.64
C LEU A 190 18.04 2.65 -4.92
N GLU A 191 19.36 2.67 -5.06
CA GLU A 191 20.07 2.09 -6.20
C GLU A 191 19.89 0.57 -6.24
N LEU A 192 20.01 -0.09 -5.08
CA LEU A 192 19.78 -1.53 -4.96
C LEU A 192 18.31 -1.89 -5.23
N ALA A 193 17.36 -1.08 -4.76
CA ALA A 193 15.95 -1.26 -5.07
C ALA A 193 15.68 -1.17 -6.58
N GLY A 194 16.28 -0.18 -7.26
CA GLY A 194 16.20 -0.03 -8.71
C GLY A 194 16.74 -1.25 -9.44
N GLN A 195 17.96 -1.69 -9.10
CA GLN A 195 18.58 -2.87 -9.71
C GLN A 195 17.77 -4.15 -9.49
N LEU A 196 17.23 -4.35 -8.28
CA LEU A 196 16.37 -5.50 -7.97
C LEU A 196 15.13 -5.51 -8.87
N LEU A 197 14.44 -4.37 -8.99
CA LEU A 197 13.24 -4.24 -9.80
C LEU A 197 13.53 -4.43 -11.29
N ASP A 198 14.63 -3.86 -11.79
CA ASP A 198 15.08 -4.01 -13.18
C ASP A 198 15.39 -5.48 -13.50
N ASN A 199 16.07 -6.18 -12.59
CA ASN A 199 16.36 -7.60 -12.73
C ASN A 199 15.11 -8.48 -12.64
N ALA A 200 14.12 -8.12 -11.82
CA ALA A 200 12.89 -8.88 -11.64
C ALA A 200 11.91 -8.71 -12.81
N ALA A 201 11.85 -7.53 -13.43
CA ALA A 201 10.84 -7.16 -14.42
C ALA A 201 10.63 -8.17 -15.57
N PRO A 202 11.67 -8.80 -16.17
CA PRO A 202 11.47 -9.81 -17.23
C PRO A 202 10.68 -11.05 -16.78
N ARG A 203 10.63 -11.33 -15.47
CA ARG A 203 9.93 -12.50 -14.92
C ARG A 203 8.45 -12.24 -14.68
N PHE A 204 8.03 -10.98 -14.67
CA PHE A 204 6.67 -10.53 -14.42
C PHE A 204 6.21 -9.52 -15.50
N PRO A 205 6.22 -9.89 -16.79
CA PRO A 205 6.06 -8.95 -17.90
C PRO A 205 4.67 -8.28 -17.97
N LYS A 206 3.67 -8.83 -17.28
CA LYS A 206 2.29 -8.34 -17.25
C LYS A 206 1.91 -7.66 -15.93
N GLU A 207 2.84 -7.55 -14.99
CA GLU A 207 2.56 -7.08 -13.64
C GLU A 207 2.84 -5.57 -13.52
N PRO A 208 1.80 -4.71 -13.40
CA PRO A 208 1.97 -3.26 -13.36
C PRO A 208 2.62 -2.74 -12.07
N LEU A 209 2.63 -3.50 -10.97
CA LEU A 209 3.17 -3.00 -9.70
C LEU A 209 4.70 -2.84 -9.72
N LEU A 210 5.43 -3.67 -10.46
CA LEU A 210 6.90 -3.53 -10.57
C LEU A 210 7.33 -2.24 -11.29
N PRO A 211 6.83 -1.92 -12.51
CA PRO A 211 7.13 -0.64 -13.13
C PRO A 211 6.64 0.55 -12.27
N SER A 212 5.51 0.42 -11.57
CA SER A 212 5.04 1.44 -10.62
C SER A 212 6.07 1.72 -9.52
N LYS A 213 6.57 0.66 -8.85
CA LYS A 213 7.61 0.79 -7.82
C LYS A 213 8.91 1.32 -8.40
N ARG A 214 9.30 0.87 -9.60
CA ARG A 214 10.53 1.32 -10.24
C ARG A 214 10.49 2.81 -10.59
N ALA A 215 9.34 3.30 -11.05
CA ALA A 215 9.13 4.71 -11.32
C ALA A 215 9.20 5.56 -10.04
N ALA A 216 8.61 5.09 -8.93
CA ALA A 216 8.71 5.76 -7.64
C ALA A 216 10.16 5.83 -7.12
N VAL A 217 10.92 4.73 -7.25
CA VAL A 217 12.36 4.69 -6.93
C VAL A 217 13.14 5.68 -7.81
N ALA A 218 12.87 5.72 -9.11
CA ALA A 218 13.52 6.63 -10.05
C ALA A 218 13.26 8.11 -9.70
N LEU A 219 12.03 8.47 -9.30
CA LEU A 219 11.73 9.82 -8.82
C LEU A 219 12.55 10.20 -7.58
N ARG A 220 12.71 9.28 -6.62
CA ARG A 220 13.55 9.52 -5.43
C ARG A 220 15.03 9.66 -5.79
N LEU A 221 15.50 8.94 -6.80
CA LEU A 221 16.84 9.07 -7.39
C LEU A 221 16.98 10.29 -8.31
N LYS A 222 15.90 11.03 -8.59
CA LYS A 222 15.83 12.13 -9.56
C LYS A 222 16.14 11.70 -11.00
N ASP A 223 16.03 10.42 -11.31
CA ASP A 223 16.13 9.88 -12.67
C ASP A 223 14.76 10.00 -13.35
N LEU A 224 14.50 11.17 -13.92
CA LEU A 224 13.20 11.49 -14.52
C LEU A 224 12.91 10.68 -15.79
N GLU A 225 13.94 10.25 -16.53
CA GLU A 225 13.75 9.48 -17.77
C GLU A 225 13.32 8.05 -17.47
N VAL A 226 13.92 7.40 -16.47
CA VAL A 226 13.45 6.08 -16.01
C VAL A 226 12.09 6.20 -15.35
N ALA A 227 11.87 7.22 -14.51
CA ALA A 227 10.56 7.46 -13.90
C ALA A 227 9.46 7.56 -14.95
N ARG A 228 9.73 8.31 -16.04
CA ARG A 228 8.80 8.45 -17.16
C ARG A 228 8.56 7.11 -17.85
N THR A 229 9.64 6.43 -18.24
CA THR A 229 9.55 5.18 -19.02
C THR A 229 8.70 4.15 -18.29
N GLU A 230 8.95 3.98 -16.99
CA GLU A 230 8.21 3.02 -16.19
C GLU A 230 6.79 3.49 -15.88
N ALA A 231 6.55 4.78 -15.61
CA ALA A 231 5.19 5.31 -15.41
C ALA A 231 4.28 5.08 -16.64
N TRP A 232 4.78 5.34 -17.86
CA TRP A 232 4.05 5.07 -19.11
C TRP A 232 3.91 3.57 -19.41
N ARG A 233 4.83 2.74 -18.91
CA ARG A 233 4.67 1.29 -18.99
C ARG A 233 3.49 0.82 -18.13
N VAL A 234 3.25 1.42 -16.96
CA VAL A 234 2.07 1.11 -16.13
C VAL A 234 0.78 1.40 -16.90
N THR A 235 0.68 2.53 -17.61
CA THR A 235 -0.53 2.87 -18.38
C THR A 235 -0.79 1.92 -19.54
N THR A 236 0.24 1.26 -20.06
CA THR A 236 0.12 0.19 -21.08
C THR A 236 -0.36 -1.12 -20.47
N LEU A 237 0.10 -1.47 -19.27
CA LEU A 237 -0.26 -2.70 -18.55
C LEU A 237 -1.65 -2.62 -17.88
N ALA A 238 -2.02 -1.43 -17.40
CA ALA A 238 -3.25 -1.14 -16.69
C ALA A 238 -3.96 0.09 -17.29
N PRO A 239 -4.51 0.01 -18.51
CA PRO A 239 -5.07 1.16 -19.22
C PRO A 239 -6.34 1.76 -18.59
N LEU A 240 -6.97 1.03 -17.67
CA LEU A 240 -8.15 1.48 -16.91
C LEU A 240 -7.80 2.02 -15.52
N ASP A 241 -6.53 2.01 -15.13
CA ASP A 241 -6.06 2.58 -13.86
C ASP A 241 -5.87 4.09 -14.01
N GLU A 242 -6.78 4.86 -13.41
CA GLU A 242 -6.73 6.32 -13.45
C GLU A 242 -5.53 6.91 -12.71
N GLU A 243 -5.06 6.26 -11.64
CA GLU A 243 -3.90 6.73 -10.86
C GLU A 243 -2.61 6.50 -11.64
N ALA A 244 -2.52 5.43 -12.45
CA ALA A 244 -1.39 5.23 -13.36
C ALA A 244 -1.28 6.34 -14.42
N TRP A 245 -2.40 6.72 -15.04
CA TRP A 245 -2.43 7.83 -16.00
C TRP A 245 -2.12 9.17 -15.34
N LEU A 246 -2.66 9.41 -14.14
CA LEU A 246 -2.38 10.61 -13.37
C LEU A 246 -0.90 10.72 -13.01
N PHE A 247 -0.30 9.62 -12.54
CA PHE A 247 1.11 9.58 -12.20
C PHE A 247 2.01 9.82 -13.43
N ALA A 248 1.72 9.19 -14.57
CA ALA A 248 2.43 9.46 -15.83
C ALA A 248 2.35 10.93 -16.26
N ALA A 249 1.17 11.55 -16.13
CA ALA A 249 0.99 12.98 -16.39
C ALA A 249 1.84 13.87 -15.46
N VAL A 250 1.89 13.54 -14.16
CA VAL A 250 2.72 14.28 -13.19
C VAL A 250 4.20 14.18 -13.55
N VAL A 251 4.68 12.99 -13.88
CA VAL A 251 6.09 12.78 -14.29
C VAL A 251 6.42 13.57 -15.56
N ASP A 252 5.56 13.53 -16.58
CA ASP A 252 5.76 14.31 -17.81
C ASP A 252 5.71 15.82 -17.55
N THR A 253 4.86 16.28 -16.63
CA THR A 253 4.80 17.69 -16.21
C THR A 253 6.12 18.13 -15.56
N MET A 254 6.72 17.30 -14.71
CA MET A 254 8.04 17.58 -14.10
C MET A 254 9.15 17.70 -15.15
N GLN A 255 9.01 17.03 -16.29
CA GLN A 255 9.94 17.10 -17.42
C GLN A 255 9.58 18.17 -18.47
N LEU A 256 8.57 19.01 -18.19
CA LEU A 256 8.05 20.03 -19.12
C LEU A 256 7.52 19.45 -20.43
N ARG A 257 7.14 18.15 -20.46
CA ARG A 257 6.55 17.47 -21.61
C ARG A 257 5.03 17.67 -21.61
N PHE A 258 4.62 18.91 -21.85
CA PHE A 258 3.24 19.33 -21.63
C PHE A 258 2.22 18.64 -22.54
N ASP A 259 2.56 18.37 -23.80
CA ASP A 259 1.65 17.70 -24.75
C ASP A 259 1.25 16.29 -24.31
N THR A 260 2.20 15.52 -23.78
CA THR A 260 1.97 14.14 -23.35
C THR A 260 1.32 14.10 -21.97
N ALA A 261 1.68 15.03 -21.08
CA ALA A 261 0.96 15.24 -19.82
C ALA A 261 -0.52 15.56 -20.05
N GLU A 262 -0.85 16.47 -20.97
CA GLU A 262 -2.24 16.83 -21.30
C GLU A 262 -3.03 15.61 -21.80
N LYS A 263 -2.43 14.81 -22.69
CA LYS A 263 -3.06 13.59 -23.21
C LYS A 263 -3.37 12.59 -22.09
N ALA A 264 -2.42 12.37 -21.18
CA ALA A 264 -2.62 11.48 -20.04
C ALA A 264 -3.71 12.00 -19.09
N LEU A 265 -3.75 13.31 -18.79
CA LEU A 265 -4.82 13.91 -17.96
C LEU A 265 -6.19 13.84 -18.63
N LYS A 266 -6.27 14.05 -19.95
CA LYS A 266 -7.51 13.85 -20.72
C LYS A 266 -7.98 12.40 -20.68
N GLN A 267 -7.06 11.44 -20.67
CA GLN A 267 -7.40 10.04 -20.50
C GLN A 267 -7.95 9.75 -19.10
N VAL A 268 -7.38 10.34 -18.04
CA VAL A 268 -7.97 10.28 -16.68
C VAL A 268 -9.40 10.82 -16.70
N LEU A 269 -9.64 11.99 -17.30
CA LEU A 269 -10.98 12.58 -17.36
C LEU A 269 -11.97 11.79 -18.25
N LYS A 270 -11.48 10.99 -19.19
CA LYS A 270 -12.32 10.06 -19.96
C LYS A 270 -12.79 8.89 -19.11
N LEU A 271 -11.93 8.37 -18.22
CA LEU A 271 -12.27 7.30 -17.28
C LEU A 271 -13.15 7.84 -16.14
N SER A 272 -12.78 9.01 -15.61
CA SER A 272 -13.39 9.65 -14.45
C SER A 272 -13.56 11.15 -14.68
N PRO A 273 -14.69 11.59 -15.26
CA PRO A 273 -14.94 13.00 -15.58
C PRO A 273 -14.88 13.96 -14.38
N ASN A 274 -15.13 13.45 -13.17
CA ASN A 274 -15.11 14.21 -11.93
C ASN A 274 -13.80 14.02 -11.14
N ASN A 275 -12.71 13.55 -11.76
CA ASN A 275 -11.42 13.43 -11.08
C ASN A 275 -10.83 14.83 -10.83
N TRP A 276 -10.87 15.28 -9.57
CA TRP A 276 -10.44 16.63 -9.21
C TRP A 276 -8.94 16.86 -9.43
N ARG A 277 -8.11 15.82 -9.28
CA ARG A 277 -6.65 15.90 -9.46
C ARG A 277 -6.32 16.11 -10.92
N ALA A 278 -7.02 15.42 -11.83
CA ALA A 278 -6.83 15.61 -13.26
C ALA A 278 -7.19 17.05 -13.69
N HIS A 279 -8.33 17.59 -13.22
CA HIS A 279 -8.69 19.00 -13.44
C HIS A 279 -7.66 19.96 -12.83
N TYR A 280 -7.15 19.67 -11.62
CA TYR A 280 -6.12 20.48 -10.97
C TYR A 280 -4.82 20.52 -11.76
N HIS A 281 -4.31 19.36 -12.19
CA HIS A 281 -3.07 19.28 -12.97
C HIS A 281 -3.22 19.87 -14.38
N LEU A 282 -4.39 19.73 -15.03
CA LEU A 282 -4.67 20.46 -16.28
C LEU A 282 -4.68 21.97 -16.05
N GLY A 283 -5.23 22.44 -14.93
CA GLY A 283 -5.17 23.85 -14.56
C GLY A 283 -3.74 24.37 -14.43
N GLY A 284 -2.87 23.60 -13.77
CA GLY A 284 -1.44 23.92 -13.65
C GLY A 284 -0.72 23.91 -15.00
N LEU A 285 -1.05 22.96 -15.86
CA LEU A 285 -0.51 22.85 -17.20
C LEU A 285 -0.88 24.04 -18.08
N SER A 286 -2.17 24.39 -18.10
CA SER A 286 -2.70 25.55 -18.82
C SER A 286 -2.07 26.85 -18.33
N ASP A 287 -1.83 26.98 -17.02
CA ASP A 287 -1.16 28.14 -16.44
C ASP A 287 0.30 28.25 -16.90
N ALA A 288 1.03 27.12 -16.95
CA ALA A 288 2.41 27.06 -17.45
C ALA A 288 2.52 27.47 -18.93
N VAL A 289 1.54 27.14 -19.77
CA VAL A 289 1.47 27.59 -21.17
C VAL A 289 0.78 28.95 -21.34
N LYS A 290 0.50 29.65 -20.24
CA LYS A 290 -0.11 30.99 -20.17
C LYS A 290 -1.54 31.07 -20.70
N ASP A 291 -2.25 29.96 -20.81
CA ASP A 291 -3.70 29.95 -21.05
C ASP A 291 -4.46 30.16 -19.72
N LYS A 292 -4.49 31.43 -19.28
CA LYS A 292 -5.14 31.83 -18.03
C LYS A 292 -6.65 31.57 -18.04
N LYS A 293 -7.29 31.51 -19.21
CA LYS A 293 -8.74 31.25 -19.30
C LYS A 293 -9.02 29.79 -18.99
N GLU A 294 -8.28 28.89 -19.64
CA GLU A 294 -8.44 27.46 -19.44
C GLU A 294 -7.98 27.02 -18.05
N ALA A 295 -6.87 27.57 -17.54
CA ALA A 295 -6.41 27.29 -16.18
C ALA A 295 -7.48 27.62 -15.13
N LYS A 296 -8.13 28.79 -15.21
CA LYS A 296 -9.25 29.15 -14.31
C LYS A 296 -10.44 28.18 -14.46
N ARG A 297 -10.77 27.75 -15.69
CA ARG A 297 -11.85 26.78 -15.94
C ARG A 297 -11.56 25.44 -15.27
N CYS A 298 -10.36 24.92 -15.45
CA CYS A 298 -9.89 23.67 -14.87
C CYS A 298 -9.84 23.71 -13.34
N TYR A 299 -9.30 24.78 -12.73
CA TYR A 299 -9.32 24.91 -11.27
C TYR A 299 -10.73 25.00 -10.71
N ARG A 300 -11.65 25.72 -11.37
CA ARG A 300 -13.07 25.71 -10.96
C ARG A 300 -13.69 24.32 -11.05
N ALA A 301 -13.41 23.56 -12.10
CA ALA A 301 -13.87 22.18 -12.22
C ALA A 301 -13.30 21.29 -11.10
N ALA A 302 -12.02 21.45 -10.75
CA ALA A 302 -11.40 20.73 -9.62
C ALA A 302 -12.08 21.07 -8.28
N ILE A 303 -12.42 22.34 -8.02
CA ILE A 303 -13.12 22.78 -6.81
C ILE A 303 -14.53 22.20 -6.72
N VAL A 304 -15.24 22.11 -7.86
CA VAL A 304 -16.57 21.50 -7.93
C VAL A 304 -16.48 19.99 -7.64
N ALA A 305 -15.50 19.32 -8.24
CA ALA A 305 -15.27 17.89 -8.08
C ALA A 305 -14.84 17.50 -6.66
N ASN A 306 -14.01 18.31 -6.01
CA ASN A 306 -13.62 18.14 -4.62
C ASN A 306 -13.59 19.49 -3.87
N PRO A 307 -14.68 19.86 -3.18
CA PRO A 307 -14.76 21.11 -2.42
C PRO A 307 -13.82 21.21 -1.20
N MET A 308 -13.20 20.09 -0.81
CA MET A 308 -12.27 19.96 0.33
C MET A 308 -10.79 20.05 -0.09
N ALA A 309 -10.49 20.02 -1.39
CA ALA A 309 -9.13 20.23 -1.88
C ALA A 309 -8.76 21.73 -1.76
N TRP A 310 -7.68 22.03 -1.04
CA TRP A 310 -7.25 23.42 -0.82
C TRP A 310 -6.35 23.93 -1.95
N GLU A 311 -5.68 23.03 -2.67
CA GLU A 311 -4.72 23.32 -3.73
C GLU A 311 -5.38 24.06 -4.90
N PRO A 312 -6.53 23.59 -5.44
CA PRO A 312 -7.22 24.31 -6.51
C PRO A 312 -7.78 25.66 -6.06
N LEU A 313 -8.20 25.78 -4.78
CA LEU A 313 -8.67 27.05 -4.20
C LEU A 313 -7.54 28.09 -4.18
N ASN A 314 -6.37 27.68 -3.68
CA ASN A 314 -5.19 28.54 -3.62
C ASN A 314 -4.72 28.96 -5.02
N ASN A 315 -4.61 28.03 -5.96
CA ASN A 315 -4.10 28.34 -7.30
C ASN A 315 -5.07 29.23 -8.09
N LEU A 316 -6.39 28.98 -8.01
CA LEU A 316 -7.38 29.88 -8.59
C LEU A 316 -7.30 31.28 -7.95
N ALA A 317 -7.13 31.36 -6.63
CA ALA A 317 -7.01 32.63 -5.94
C ALA A 317 -5.77 33.42 -6.37
N ILE A 318 -4.62 32.78 -6.60
CA ILE A 318 -3.43 33.43 -7.15
C ILE A 318 -3.73 34.08 -8.51
N MET A 319 -4.40 33.37 -9.41
CA MET A 319 -4.76 33.92 -10.72
C MET A 319 -5.73 35.10 -10.62
N LEU A 320 -6.67 35.06 -9.68
CA LEU A 320 -7.61 36.16 -9.42
C LEU A 320 -6.91 37.37 -8.77
N LEU A 321 -5.89 37.14 -7.95
CA LEU A 321 -5.04 38.20 -7.42
C LEU A 321 -4.28 38.89 -8.56
N GLU A 322 -3.72 38.14 -9.51
CA GLU A 322 -3.07 38.68 -10.72
C GLU A 322 -4.03 39.52 -11.57
N GLU A 323 -5.28 39.08 -11.71
CA GLU A 323 -6.32 39.81 -12.44
C GLU A 323 -6.67 41.16 -11.80
N GLY A 324 -6.72 41.22 -10.47
CA GLY A 324 -6.75 42.49 -9.71
C GLY A 324 -8.06 43.28 -9.75
N SER A 325 -9.09 42.83 -10.46
CA SER A 325 -10.42 43.47 -10.44
C SER A 325 -11.04 43.35 -9.05
N ALA A 326 -11.90 44.30 -8.66
CA ALA A 326 -12.51 44.31 -7.34
C ALA A 326 -13.29 43.01 -7.03
N ASP A 327 -13.96 42.44 -8.04
CA ASP A 327 -14.69 41.19 -7.90
C ASP A 327 -13.75 39.98 -7.84
N ALA A 328 -12.69 39.96 -8.65
CA ALA A 328 -11.67 38.91 -8.58
C ALA A 328 -10.96 38.88 -7.22
N LEU A 329 -10.64 40.05 -6.65
CA LEU A 329 -10.03 40.13 -5.31
C LEU A 329 -10.98 39.63 -4.21
N LYS A 330 -12.28 39.91 -4.29
CA LYS A 330 -13.29 39.38 -3.36
C LYS A 330 -13.45 37.86 -3.48
N GLU A 331 -13.48 37.34 -4.70
CA GLU A 331 -13.51 35.90 -4.98
C GLU A 331 -12.24 35.24 -4.41
N ALA A 332 -11.05 35.78 -4.71
CA ALA A 332 -9.77 35.28 -4.22
C ALA A 332 -9.74 35.18 -2.69
N ARG A 333 -10.16 36.24 -1.98
CA ARG A 333 -10.26 36.22 -0.52
C ARG A 333 -11.15 35.08 -0.03
N THR A 334 -12.34 34.91 -0.62
CA THR A 334 -13.29 33.87 -0.23
C THR A 334 -12.71 32.46 -0.41
N LEU A 335 -12.01 32.23 -1.52
CA LEU A 335 -11.33 30.96 -1.80
C LEU A 335 -10.20 30.72 -0.81
N LEU A 336 -9.40 31.73 -0.50
CA LEU A 336 -8.28 31.63 0.45
C LEU A 336 -8.76 31.42 1.88
N ASP A 337 -9.85 32.07 2.31
CA ASP A 337 -10.47 31.81 3.61
C ASP A 337 -10.91 30.35 3.75
N ARG A 338 -11.47 29.75 2.68
CA ARG A 338 -11.76 28.31 2.64
C ARG A 338 -10.49 27.48 2.68
N ALA A 339 -9.49 27.82 1.86
CA ALA A 339 -8.22 27.08 1.81
C ALA A 339 -7.49 27.08 3.15
N VAL A 340 -7.50 28.19 3.91
CA VAL A 340 -6.90 28.26 5.26
C VAL A 340 -7.59 27.32 6.25
N ARG A 341 -8.92 27.15 6.15
CA ARG A 341 -9.67 26.20 7.00
C ARG A 341 -9.37 24.74 6.67
N LEU A 342 -8.97 24.46 5.42
CA LEU A 342 -8.73 23.11 4.91
C LEU A 342 -7.25 22.71 4.95
N GLY A 343 -6.32 23.67 4.91
CA GLY A 343 -4.88 23.41 4.75
C GLY A 343 -4.16 22.93 6.02
N THR A 344 -3.35 21.87 5.86
CA THR A 344 -2.48 21.28 6.89
C THR A 344 -1.03 21.84 6.87
N SER A 345 -0.20 21.36 7.81
CA SER A 345 0.87 22.09 8.52
C SER A 345 2.20 22.45 7.82
N PRO A 346 2.41 22.26 6.51
CA PRO A 346 3.42 23.08 5.77
C PRO A 346 2.80 24.10 4.80
N ASP A 347 1.74 23.69 4.09
CA ASP A 347 1.08 24.50 3.05
C ASP A 347 0.29 25.69 3.61
N ALA A 348 -0.04 25.58 4.89
CA ALA A 348 -0.56 26.63 5.74
C ALA A 348 0.14 28.00 5.58
N ILE A 349 1.45 28.03 5.30
CA ILE A 349 2.23 29.25 5.10
C ILE A 349 1.86 29.93 3.78
N VAL A 350 1.88 29.20 2.66
CA VAL A 350 1.64 29.75 1.32
C VAL A 350 0.23 30.32 1.21
N VAL A 351 -0.76 29.57 1.71
CA VAL A 351 -2.17 29.98 1.64
C VAL A 351 -2.41 31.24 2.49
N ARG A 352 -1.81 31.34 3.69
CA ARG A 352 -1.94 32.53 4.55
C ARG A 352 -1.23 33.75 3.96
N TYR A 353 -0.12 33.56 3.25
CA TYR A 353 0.56 34.64 2.54
C TYR A 353 -0.36 35.22 1.47
N ASN A 354 -0.93 34.35 0.64
CA ASN A 354 -1.87 34.76 -0.41
C ASN A 354 -3.11 35.44 0.17
N LEU A 355 -3.61 34.98 1.33
CA LEU A 355 -4.71 35.64 2.03
C LEU A 355 -4.34 37.05 2.51
N ALA A 356 -3.15 37.22 3.10
CA ALA A 356 -2.67 38.53 3.52
C ALA A 356 -2.56 39.50 2.32
N LEU A 357 -2.09 39.01 1.18
CA LEU A 357 -2.01 39.76 -0.07
C LEU A 357 -3.39 40.14 -0.62
N ALA A 358 -4.36 39.22 -0.57
CA ALA A 358 -5.74 39.48 -0.96
C ALA A 358 -6.39 40.58 -0.11
N CYS A 359 -6.27 40.48 1.21
CA CYS A 359 -6.74 41.51 2.14
C CYS A 359 -6.08 42.86 1.88
N TYR A 360 -4.76 42.87 1.60
CA TYR A 360 -4.03 44.11 1.36
C TYR A 360 -4.53 44.82 0.09
N ARG A 361 -4.70 44.07 -1.00
CA ARG A 361 -5.21 44.61 -2.27
C ARG A 361 -6.68 45.06 -2.18
N LEU A 362 -7.44 44.49 -1.25
CA LEU A 362 -8.81 44.93 -0.93
C LEU A 362 -8.87 46.13 0.03
N GLY A 363 -7.74 46.57 0.59
CA GLY A 363 -7.70 47.61 1.63
C GLY A 363 -8.17 47.13 3.01
N ASP A 364 -8.32 45.82 3.24
CA ASP A 364 -8.69 45.23 4.52
C ASP A 364 -7.47 45.13 5.44
N LYS A 365 -7.13 46.25 6.09
CA LYS A 365 -5.97 46.37 6.99
C LYS A 365 -5.98 45.34 8.11
N GLU A 366 -7.16 45.04 8.67
CA GLU A 366 -7.29 44.11 9.78
C GLU A 366 -7.08 42.66 9.32
N GLY A 367 -7.70 42.29 8.18
CA GLY A 367 -7.50 40.99 7.54
C GLY A 367 -6.05 40.75 7.16
N THR A 368 -5.36 41.76 6.59
CA THR A 368 -3.94 41.69 6.27
C THR A 368 -3.10 41.40 7.51
N ARG A 369 -3.30 42.19 8.57
CA ARG A 369 -2.55 42.02 9.83
C ARG A 369 -2.78 40.63 10.42
N ARG A 370 -4.03 40.16 10.43
CA ARG A 370 -4.41 38.86 10.98
C ARG A 370 -3.74 37.72 10.22
N ALA A 371 -3.90 37.67 8.89
CA ALA A 371 -3.32 36.61 8.06
C ALA A 371 -1.78 36.60 8.10
N ALA A 372 -1.14 37.78 8.05
CA ALA A 372 0.31 37.90 8.17
C ALA A 372 0.83 37.44 9.53
N THR A 373 0.12 37.78 10.62
CA THR A 373 0.50 37.35 11.98
C THR A 373 0.39 35.84 12.14
N GLU A 374 -0.71 35.24 11.68
CA GLU A 374 -0.89 33.78 11.73
C GLU A 374 0.15 33.05 10.87
N LEU A 375 0.53 33.60 9.71
CA LEU A 375 1.64 33.06 8.94
C LEU A 375 2.95 33.06 9.73
N MET A 376 3.30 34.17 10.39
CA MET A 376 4.55 34.31 11.14
C MET A 376 4.64 33.40 12.37
N LYS A 377 3.50 32.97 12.93
CA LYS A 377 3.46 31.96 13.99
C LYS A 377 3.84 30.56 13.51
N LEU A 378 3.56 30.28 12.24
CA LEU A 378 3.77 28.95 11.63
C LEU A 378 5.12 28.85 10.92
N ALA A 379 5.56 29.94 10.30
CA ALA A 379 6.77 29.95 9.50
C ALA A 379 8.03 30.07 10.39
N PRO A 380 9.12 29.35 10.08
CA PRO A 380 10.42 29.61 10.69
C PRO A 380 10.83 31.08 10.54
N VAL A 381 11.64 31.59 11.48
CA VAL A 381 12.01 33.03 11.57
C VAL A 381 12.54 33.60 10.26
N ASP A 382 13.29 32.79 9.51
CA ASP A 382 13.95 33.16 8.25
C ASP A 382 13.17 32.77 6.99
N HIS A 383 11.91 32.36 7.13
CA HIS A 383 11.11 31.97 5.99
C HIS A 383 10.84 33.17 5.06
N PRO A 384 11.11 33.10 3.74
CA PRO A 384 10.97 34.24 2.82
C PRO A 384 9.58 34.87 2.84
N MET A 385 8.53 34.04 2.85
CA MET A 385 7.14 34.53 2.90
C MET A 385 6.80 35.23 4.23
N ALA A 386 7.49 34.94 5.34
CA ALA A 386 7.31 35.65 6.60
C ALA A 386 7.88 37.07 6.53
N SER A 387 9.03 37.23 5.87
CA SER A 387 9.62 38.55 5.60
C SER A 387 8.74 39.39 4.68
N GLU A 388 8.18 38.80 3.62
CA GLU A 388 7.27 39.52 2.73
C GLU A 388 5.93 39.83 3.42
N ALA A 389 5.40 38.92 4.25
CA ALA A 389 4.20 39.19 5.06
C ALA A 389 4.40 40.37 6.02
N ARG A 390 5.58 40.52 6.63
CA ARG A 390 5.93 41.72 7.43
C ARG A 390 5.91 43.01 6.61
N ARG A 391 6.41 42.96 5.36
CA ARG A 391 6.38 44.10 4.45
C ARG A 391 4.96 44.48 4.07
N VAL A 392 4.14 43.51 3.65
CA VAL A 392 2.72 43.72 3.30
C VAL A 392 1.96 44.31 4.49
N MET A 393 2.20 43.80 5.71
CA MET A 393 1.58 44.33 6.93
C MET A 393 1.98 45.78 7.24
N LYS A 394 3.24 46.18 6.99
CA LYS A 394 3.69 47.57 7.14
C LYS A 394 3.09 48.51 6.11
N LEU A 395 2.96 48.07 4.85
CA LEU A 395 2.34 48.85 3.78
C LEU A 395 0.84 49.05 4.00
N ALA A 396 0.19 48.13 4.72
CA ALA A 396 -1.21 48.23 5.08
C ALA A 396 -1.48 49.14 6.31
N ALA A 397 -0.45 49.49 7.09
CA ALA A 397 -0.59 50.35 8.28
C ALA A 397 -0.95 51.78 7.85
#